data_AF-A0A7S1E4Q9-F1
#
_entry.id   AF-A0A7S1E4Q9-F1
#
_cell.length_a   1.000
_cell.length_b   1.000
_cell.length_c   1.000
_cell.angle_alpha   90.00
_cell.angle_beta   90.00
_cell.angle_gamma   90.00
#
_symmetry.space_group_name_H-M   'P 1'
#
loop_
_entity.id
_entity.type
_entity.pdbx_description
1 polymer ?
#
loop_
_entity_poly.entity_id
_entity_poly.type
_entity_poly.pdbx_seq_one_letter_code
_entity_poly.pdbx_strand_id
1 'polypeptide(L)'
;DEIPYQVNKKTLLERIAELVQEKKIEGISHIQDESDKSGMRVVIELKRGEVPEVVLNNLYKQTQLQDSFGMNMVALVDGQPKLCNLRDMIVVFLEHRREV
;
A
#
# COMPACT_ATOMS: atom_id res chain seq x y z
N ASP A 1 -12.46 3.32 -3.04
CA ASP A 1 -11.28 2.55 -3.47
C ASP A 1 -10.06 3.06 -2.71
N GLU A 2 -9.11 2.17 -2.40
CA GLU A 2 -7.97 2.44 -1.52
C GLU A 2 -6.67 1.90 -2.12
N ILE A 3 -5.53 2.41 -1.66
CA ILE A 3 -4.19 1.92 -1.97
C ILE A 3 -3.44 1.64 -0.67
N PRO A 4 -2.41 0.78 -0.67
CA PRO A 4 -1.67 0.48 0.54
C PRO A 4 -0.98 1.71 1.16
N TYR A 5 -0.68 1.61 2.46
CA TYR A 5 0.00 2.66 3.22
C TYR A 5 1.34 3.04 2.57
N GLN A 6 1.65 4.34 2.57
CA GLN A 6 2.87 4.91 1.96
C GLN A 6 3.04 4.65 0.44
N VAL A 7 1.99 4.23 -0.26
CA VAL A 7 2.02 4.12 -1.72
C VAL A 7 1.61 5.43 -2.36
N ASN A 8 2.39 5.90 -3.33
CA ASN A 8 2.02 7.05 -4.15
C ASN A 8 1.18 6.60 -5.35
N LYS A 9 -0.05 7.12 -5.47
CA LYS A 9 -0.96 6.78 -6.58
C LYS A 9 -0.33 7.02 -7.95
N LYS A 10 0.28 8.18 -8.17
CA LYS A 10 0.85 8.55 -9.48
C LYS A 10 1.95 7.57 -9.89
N THR A 11 2.89 7.31 -8.98
CA THR A 11 3.99 6.37 -9.23
C THR A 11 3.49 4.94 -9.45
N LEU A 12 2.44 4.51 -8.73
CA LEU A 12 1.80 3.21 -8.96
C LEU A 12 1.22 3.10 -10.37
N LEU A 13 0.48 4.11 -10.84
CA LEU A 13 -0.11 4.11 -12.18
C LEU A 13 0.96 4.16 -13.28
N GLU A 14 2.01 4.97 -13.10
CA GLU A 14 3.17 5.02 -14.01
C GLU A 14 3.84 3.64 -14.12
N ARG A 15 4.02 2.96 -12.98
CA ARG A 15 4.60 1.61 -12.97
C ARG A 15 3.71 0.59 -13.68
N ILE A 16 2.38 0.65 -13.50
CA ILE A 16 1.47 -0.25 -14.22
C ILE A 16 1.55 0.02 -15.73
N ALA A 17 1.54 1.27 -16.16
CA ALA A 17 1.65 1.63 -17.57
C ALA A 17 2.96 1.13 -18.20
N GLU A 18 4.08 1.25 -17.48
CA GLU A 18 5.38 0.70 -17.89
C GLU A 18 5.31 -0.83 -18.05
N LEU A 19 4.77 -1.57 -17.07
CA LEU A 19 4.65 -3.03 -17.15
C LEU A 19 3.75 -3.49 -18.30
N VAL A 20 2.72 -2.72 -18.65
CA VAL A 20 1.85 -2.98 -19.81
C VAL A 20 2.60 -2.73 -21.12
N GLN A 21 3.35 -1.63 -21.20
CA GLN A 21 4.16 -1.30 -22.38
C GLN A 21 5.26 -2.33 -22.64
N GLU A 22 5.89 -2.83 -21.58
CA GLU A 22 6.90 -3.89 -21.63
C GLU A 22 6.31 -5.30 -21.87
N LYS A 23 4.98 -5.42 -21.95
CA LYS A 23 4.24 -6.69 -22.04
C LYS A 23 4.52 -7.67 -20.90
N LYS A 24 4.94 -7.16 -19.73
CA LYS A 24 5.04 -7.95 -18.49
C LYS A 24 3.67 -8.21 -17.87
N ILE A 25 2.73 -7.30 -18.11
CA ILE A 25 1.32 -7.46 -17.80
C ILE A 25 0.54 -7.29 -19.10
N GLU A 26 -0.16 -8.33 -19.51
CA GLU A 26 -1.03 -8.31 -20.68
C GLU A 26 -2.50 -8.18 -20.28
N GLY A 27 -3.39 -8.01 -21.26
CA GLY A 27 -4.83 -7.95 -21.03
C GLY A 27 -5.38 -6.59 -20.57
N ILE A 28 -4.55 -5.60 -20.28
CA ILE A 28 -5.01 -4.23 -19.97
C ILE A 28 -5.15 -3.43 -21.27
N SER A 29 -6.31 -2.77 -21.46
CA SER A 29 -6.58 -1.88 -22.59
C SER A 29 -6.37 -0.42 -22.24
N HIS A 30 -6.79 0.02 -21.06
CA HIS A 30 -6.71 1.40 -20.63
C HIS A 30 -6.59 1.53 -19.10
N ILE A 31 -5.98 2.62 -18.65
CA ILE A 31 -5.84 2.96 -17.23
C ILE A 31 -6.28 4.40 -17.07
N GLN A 32 -7.26 4.64 -16.20
CA GLN A 32 -7.87 5.95 -16.00
C GLN A 32 -7.95 6.29 -14.51
N ASP A 33 -7.57 7.52 -14.18
CA ASP A 33 -7.75 8.10 -12.85
C ASP A 33 -9.01 8.97 -12.84
N GLU A 34 -10.03 8.52 -12.12
CA GLU A 34 -11.31 9.22 -11.95
C GLU A 34 -11.44 9.80 -10.54
N SER A 35 -10.32 10.02 -9.86
CA SER A 35 -10.34 10.59 -8.51
C SER A 35 -10.81 12.04 -8.52
N ASP A 36 -11.65 12.39 -7.56
CA ASP A 36 -12.17 13.74 -7.36
C ASP A 36 -12.12 14.17 -5.89
N LYS A 37 -12.87 15.21 -5.52
CA LYS A 37 -12.93 15.69 -4.13
C LYS A 37 -13.69 14.74 -3.20
N SER A 38 -14.51 13.85 -3.74
CA SER A 38 -15.34 12.89 -2.99
C SER A 38 -14.60 11.59 -2.69
N GLY A 39 -13.59 11.24 -3.49
CA GLY A 39 -12.75 10.09 -3.22
C GLY A 39 -11.76 9.76 -4.32
N MET A 40 -10.90 8.79 -4.01
CA MET A 40 -9.98 8.21 -4.98
C MET A 40 -10.66 7.09 -5.75
N ARG A 41 -10.53 7.10 -7.08
CA ARG A 41 -11.03 6.06 -7.98
C ARG A 41 -10.05 5.86 -9.13
N VAL A 42 -9.58 4.63 -9.30
CA VAL A 42 -8.73 4.22 -10.42
C VAL A 42 -9.45 3.11 -11.17
N VAL A 43 -9.58 3.25 -12.48
CA VAL A 43 -10.22 2.28 -13.36
C VAL A 43 -9.16 1.66 -14.26
N ILE A 44 -9.11 0.33 -14.28
CA ILE A 44 -8.28 -0.45 -15.20
C ILE A 44 -9.23 -1.21 -16.10
N GLU A 45 -9.25 -0.84 -17.37
CA GLU A 45 -10.04 -1.52 -18.38
C GLU A 45 -9.26 -2.70 -18.95
N LEU A 46 -9.96 -3.81 -19.14
CA LEU A 46 -9.40 -5.03 -19.71
C LEU A 46 -9.82 -5.21 -21.16
N LYS A 47 -8.96 -5.88 -21.93
CA LYS A 47 -9.28 -6.35 -23.27
C LYS A 47 -10.41 -7.39 -23.19
N ARG A 48 -11.19 -7.47 -24.26
CA ARG A 48 -12.30 -8.41 -24.35
C ARG A 48 -11.79 -9.86 -24.30
N GLY A 49 -12.37 -10.67 -23.43
CA GLY A 49 -12.03 -12.09 -23.29
C GLY A 49 -10.94 -12.39 -22.25
N GLU A 50 -10.36 -11.36 -21.63
CA GLU A 50 -9.42 -11.53 -20.53
C GLU A 50 -10.13 -11.97 -19.25
N VAL A 51 -9.46 -12.81 -18.46
CA VAL A 51 -9.95 -13.24 -17.15
C VAL A 51 -9.48 -12.23 -16.10
N PRO A 52 -10.37 -11.43 -15.48
CA PRO A 52 -9.96 -10.33 -14.61
C PRO A 52 -9.10 -10.76 -13.42
N GLU A 53 -9.39 -11.93 -12.85
CA GLU A 53 -8.64 -12.47 -11.70
C GLU A 53 -7.16 -12.75 -12.03
N VAL A 54 -6.85 -13.15 -13.27
CA VAL A 54 -5.47 -13.42 -13.69
C VAL A 54 -4.70 -12.10 -13.78
N VAL A 55 -5.29 -11.08 -14.39
CA VAL A 55 -4.69 -9.74 -14.49
C VAL A 55 -4.51 -9.12 -13.10
N LEU A 56 -5.52 -9.24 -12.22
CA LEU A 56 -5.46 -8.76 -10.85
C LEU A 56 -4.33 -9.42 -10.04
N ASN A 57 -4.19 -10.75 -10.15
CA ASN A 57 -3.10 -11.47 -9.49
C ASN A 57 -1.72 -11.04 -10.00
N ASN A 58 -1.59 -10.75 -11.30
CA ASN A 58 -0.34 -10.22 -11.86
C ASN A 58 -0.04 -8.82 -11.35
N LEU A 59 -1.06 -7.95 -11.24
CA LEU A 59 -0.93 -6.63 -10.65
C LEU A 59 -0.46 -6.73 -9.19
N TYR A 60 -1.04 -7.61 -8.38
CA TYR A 60 -0.58 -7.83 -7.00
C TYR A 60 0.86 -8.32 -6.91
N LYS A 61 1.29 -9.21 -7.81
CA LYS A 61 2.66 -9.74 -7.77
C LYS A 61 3.72 -8.75 -8.24
N GLN A 62 3.38 -7.82 -9.11
CA GLN A 62 4.36 -6.99 -9.83
C GLN A 62 4.28 -5.50 -9.49
N THR A 63 3.36 -5.09 -8.63
CA THR A 63 3.13 -3.68 -8.27
C THR A 63 2.95 -3.50 -6.77
N GLN A 64 2.96 -2.25 -6.30
CA GLN A 64 2.74 -1.92 -4.89
C GLN A 64 1.27 -2.01 -4.46
N LEU A 65 0.37 -2.58 -5.26
CA LEU A 65 -1.00 -2.89 -4.82
C LEU A 65 -1.04 -3.94 -3.71
N GLN A 66 -0.01 -4.78 -3.63
CA GLN A 66 0.20 -5.70 -2.52
C GLN A 66 1.67 -5.62 -2.10
N ASP A 67 1.89 -5.30 -0.83
CA ASP A 67 3.23 -5.21 -0.24
C ASP A 67 3.23 -5.80 1.17
N SER A 68 4.42 -6.13 1.66
CA SER A 68 4.65 -6.54 3.03
C SER A 68 4.96 -5.34 3.92
N PHE A 69 4.62 -5.42 5.21
CA PHE A 69 5.01 -4.41 6.18
C PHE A 69 5.88 -5.03 7.28
N GLY A 70 7.14 -4.62 7.33
CA GLY A 70 8.09 -5.05 8.35
C GLY A 70 7.85 -4.30 9.66
N MET A 71 7.19 -4.92 10.63
CA MET A 71 6.99 -4.32 11.95
C MET A 71 8.28 -4.34 12.77
N ASN A 72 8.73 -3.17 13.21
CA ASN A 72 9.82 -3.04 14.19
C ASN A 72 9.46 -2.00 15.26
N MET A 73 9.00 -2.48 16.41
CA MET A 73 8.48 -1.64 17.49
C MET A 73 9.60 -1.21 18.45
N VAL A 74 10.49 -0.33 18.00
CA VAL A 74 11.60 0.21 18.83
C VAL A 74 11.31 1.64 19.24
N ALA A 75 11.51 1.96 20.53
CA ALA A 75 11.32 3.29 21.10
C ALA A 75 12.41 3.63 22.11
N LEU A 76 12.58 4.91 22.45
CA LEU A 76 13.40 5.35 23.58
C LEU A 76 12.57 5.27 24.85
N VAL A 77 13.03 4.49 25.83
CA VAL A 77 12.46 4.43 27.19
C VAL A 77 13.59 4.81 28.14
N ASP A 78 13.40 5.89 28.90
CA ASP A 78 14.43 6.48 29.77
C ASP A 78 15.73 6.82 29.04
N GLY A 79 15.61 7.32 27.82
CA GLY A 79 16.76 7.69 26.98
C GLY A 79 17.51 6.52 26.33
N GLN A 80 17.05 5.28 26.51
CA GLN A 80 17.68 4.09 25.92
C GLN A 80 16.76 3.42 24.89
N PRO A 81 17.29 2.97 23.74
CA PRO A 81 16.50 2.24 22.74
C PRO A 81 16.10 0.87 23.28
N LYS A 82 14.80 0.59 23.28
CA LYS A 82 14.22 -0.70 23.66
C LYS A 82 13.28 -1.19 22.58
N LEU A 83 13.29 -2.51 22.35
CA LEU A 83 12.24 -3.18 21.61
C LEU A 83 11.04 -3.34 22.55
N CYS A 84 9.90 -2.79 22.16
CA CYS A 84 8.69 -2.74 22.97
C CYS A 84 7.61 -3.59 22.32
N ASN A 85 6.98 -4.46 23.10
CA ASN A 85 5.71 -5.04 22.69
C ASN A 85 4.55 -4.07 23.00
N LEU A 86 3.32 -4.44 22.63
CA LEU A 86 2.13 -3.60 22.84
C LEU A 86 1.89 -3.28 24.33
N ARG A 87 2.12 -4.24 25.23
CA ARG A 87 1.96 -4.02 26.67
C ARG A 87 2.96 -2.99 27.19
N ASP A 88 4.23 -3.11 26.79
CA ASP A 88 5.28 -2.17 27.21
C ASP A 88 4.92 -0.75 26.79
N MET A 89 4.45 -0.57 25.55
CA MET A 89 4.01 0.75 25.05
C MET A 89 2.85 1.32 25.86
N ILE A 90 1.86 0.50 26.23
CA ILE A 90 0.72 0.93 27.05
C ILE A 90 1.18 1.32 28.46
N VAL A 91 2.08 0.54 29.07
CA VAL A 91 2.62 0.85 30.41
C VAL A 91 3.36 2.18 30.40
N VAL A 92 4.29 2.38 29.45
CA VAL A 92 5.02 3.65 29.30
C VAL A 92 4.06 4.83 29.10
N PHE A 93 3.01 4.65 28.29
CA PHE A 93 1.99 5.68 28.11
C PHE A 93 1.21 6.00 29.39
N LEU A 94 0.83 4.99 30.18
CA LEU A 94 0.10 5.17 31.43
C LEU A 94 0.97 5.79 32.52
N GLU A 95 2.25 5.42 32.61
CA GLU A 95 3.23 6.02 33.53
C GLU A 95 3.36 7.51 33.24
N HIS A 96 3.58 7.89 31.98
CA HIS A 96 3.62 9.29 31.57
C HIS A 96 2.33 10.05 31.95
N ARG A 97 1.16 9.42 31.78
CA ARG A 97 -0.15 10.02 32.13
C ARG A 97 -0.44 10.13 33.62
N ARG A 98 0.33 9.47 34.49
CA ARG A 98 0.20 9.59 35.96
C ARG A 98 1.08 10.70 36.52
N GLU A 99 2.21 10.97 35.88
CA GLU A 99 3.14 12.04 36.27
C GLU A 99 2.64 13.42 35.84
N VAL A 100 1.87 13.49 34.74
CA VAL A 100 1.23 14.70 34.19
C VAL A 100 -0.19 14.84 34.69
#